data_AF-A0A8X6SZK9-F1
#
_entry.id   AF-A0A8X6SZK9-F1
#
_cell.length_a   1.000
_cell.length_b   1.000
_cell.length_c   1.000
_cell.angle_alpha   90.00
_cell.angle_beta   90.00
_cell.angle_gamma   90.00
#
_symmetry.space_group_name_H-M   'P 1'
#
loop_
_entity.id
_entity.type
_entity.pdbx_description
1 polymer ?
#
loop_
_entity_poly.entity_id
_entity_poly.type
_entity_poly.pdbx_seq_one_letter_code
_entity_poly.pdbx_strand_id
1 'polypeptide(L)'
;MYIKDSSSKSKLGKFNDEYISFLDSFENFCEIIDIPLFSSVLKHVLCVKCKKQGIDIKFGRQIQGLATELLICCEFCGLIQPLLNTRFTNTVVNKKDTKMYEVNTRNAYAMRSVGKGEAAAKVFCGVMNLPPPPVLRVFACNK
;
A
#
# COMPACT_ATOMS: atom_id res chain seq x y z
N MET A 1 -12.31 36.58 14.56
CA MET A 1 -11.36 35.54 15.02
C MET A 1 -10.93 34.75 13.78
N TYR A 2 -9.74 35.01 13.23
CA TYR A 2 -9.24 34.31 12.05
C TYR A 2 -8.76 32.91 12.47
N ILE A 3 -9.46 31.86 12.04
CA ILE A 3 -8.97 30.50 12.17
C ILE A 3 -7.84 30.34 11.15
N LYS A 4 -6.58 30.32 11.61
CA LYS A 4 -5.46 29.95 10.75
C LYS A 4 -5.67 28.50 10.31
N ASP A 5 -5.90 28.31 9.03
CA ASP A 5 -5.87 26.99 8.43
C ASP A 5 -4.53 26.30 8.73
N SER A 6 -4.57 25.01 9.04
CA SER A 6 -3.35 24.27 9.35
C SER A 6 -2.42 24.25 8.13
N SER A 7 -1.10 24.22 8.37
CA SER A 7 -0.10 24.12 7.30
C SER A 7 -0.26 22.87 6.42
N SER A 8 -1.06 21.89 6.86
CA SER A 8 -1.45 20.71 6.09
C SER A 8 -2.43 21.08 4.98
N LYS A 9 -3.38 21.98 5.25
CA LYS A 9 -4.45 22.38 4.32
C LYS A 9 -3.91 23.09 3.07
N SER A 10 -2.89 23.95 3.24
CA SER A 10 -2.21 24.59 2.11
C SER A 10 -1.36 23.64 1.26
N LYS A 11 -0.91 22.51 1.82
CA LYS A 11 -0.14 21.47 1.13
C LYS A 11 -1.01 20.41 0.44
N LEU A 12 -2.29 20.34 0.79
CA LEU A 12 -3.22 19.28 0.38
C LEU A 12 -4.43 19.79 -0.40
N GLY A 13 -4.58 21.12 -0.57
CA GLY A 13 -5.86 21.78 -0.85
C GLY A 13 -6.62 21.39 -2.12
N LYS A 14 -6.01 20.71 -3.11
CA LYS A 14 -6.76 20.11 -4.25
C LYS A 14 -6.89 18.60 -4.16
N PHE A 15 -5.99 17.94 -3.45
CA PHE A 15 -5.91 16.48 -3.36
C PHE A 15 -6.85 15.93 -2.28
N ASN A 16 -7.14 16.72 -1.24
CA ASN A 16 -7.96 16.27 -0.12
C ASN A 16 -9.41 16.01 -0.55
N ASP A 17 -9.98 16.87 -1.42
CA ASP A 17 -11.38 16.75 -1.82
C ASP A 17 -11.60 15.62 -2.86
N GLU A 18 -10.67 15.44 -3.82
CA GLU A 18 -10.68 14.32 -4.78
C GLU A 18 -10.39 12.97 -4.12
N TYR A 19 -9.50 12.92 -3.13
CA TYR A 19 -9.16 11.67 -2.46
C TYR A 19 -10.20 11.26 -1.40
N ILE A 20 -10.80 12.21 -0.68
CA ILE A 20 -11.91 11.92 0.24
C ILE A 20 -13.13 11.41 -0.54
N SER A 21 -13.46 12.02 -1.68
CA SER A 21 -14.53 11.52 -2.56
C SER A 21 -14.22 10.16 -3.19
N PHE A 22 -12.94 9.85 -3.45
CA PHE A 22 -12.49 8.51 -3.85
C PHE A 22 -12.69 7.47 -2.73
N LEU A 23 -12.48 7.85 -1.46
CA LEU A 23 -12.69 6.97 -0.29
C LEU A 23 -14.18 6.66 -0.01
N ASP A 24 -15.10 7.54 -0.40
CA ASP A 24 -16.55 7.35 -0.23
C ASP A 24 -17.17 6.35 -1.22
N SER A 25 -16.39 5.86 -2.20
CA SER A 25 -16.82 4.74 -3.03
C SER A 25 -16.71 3.43 -2.22
N PHE A 26 -17.86 2.88 -1.83
CA PHE A 26 -18.01 1.65 -1.00
C PHE A 26 -17.29 0.39 -1.54
N GLU A 27 -16.63 0.46 -2.70
CA GLU A 27 -15.98 -0.66 -3.40
C GLU A 27 -14.46 -0.74 -3.21
N ASN A 28 -13.80 0.19 -2.50
CA ASN A 28 -12.33 0.29 -2.48
C ASN A 28 -11.68 0.32 -1.07
N PHE A 29 -12.16 -0.48 -0.11
CA PHE A 29 -11.48 -0.61 1.19
C PHE A 29 -10.18 -1.44 1.08
N CYS A 30 -9.14 -1.01 1.79
CA CYS A 30 -7.90 -1.78 1.95
C CYS A 30 -7.72 -2.15 3.41
N GLU A 31 -7.63 -3.45 3.69
CA GLU A 31 -7.42 -3.98 5.03
C GLU A 31 -5.94 -4.34 5.26
N ILE A 32 -5.51 -4.27 6.51
CA ILE A 32 -4.22 -4.81 6.94
C ILE A 32 -4.45 -6.25 7.37
N ILE A 33 -3.88 -7.19 6.62
CA ILE A 33 -4.10 -8.61 6.80
C ILE A 33 -2.84 -9.25 7.40
N ASP A 34 -3.01 -10.01 8.49
CA ASP A 34 -2.00 -10.92 9.00
C ASP A 34 -1.83 -12.10 8.01
N ILE A 35 -0.73 -12.09 7.26
CA ILE A 35 -0.47 -13.06 6.19
C ILE A 35 -0.37 -14.50 6.72
N PRO A 36 0.35 -14.80 7.83
CA PRO A 36 0.31 -16.12 8.45
C PRO A 36 -1.10 -16.61 8.78
N LEU A 37 -1.93 -15.77 9.42
CA LEU A 37 -3.32 -16.12 9.73
C LEU A 37 -4.12 -16.38 8.46
N PHE A 38 -4.03 -15.49 7.47
CA PHE A 38 -4.74 -15.65 6.21
C PHE A 38 -4.29 -16.89 5.44
N SER A 39 -2.98 -17.19 5.44
CA SER A 39 -2.44 -18.40 4.83
C SER A 39 -2.99 -19.66 5.50
N SER A 40 -3.17 -19.66 6.83
CA SER A 40 -3.76 -20.79 7.55
C SER A 40 -5.18 -21.11 7.07
N VAL A 41 -5.99 -20.09 6.77
CA VAL A 41 -7.33 -20.26 6.21
C VAL A 41 -7.25 -20.81 4.78
N LEU A 42 -6.31 -20.31 3.98
CA LEU A 42 -6.15 -20.75 2.58
C LEU A 42 -5.69 -22.20 2.44
N LYS A 43 -5.08 -22.79 3.48
CA LYS A 43 -4.73 -24.23 3.45
C LYS A 43 -5.95 -25.11 3.20
N HIS A 44 -7.15 -24.67 3.56
CA HIS A 44 -8.39 -25.41 3.35
C HIS A 44 -9.00 -25.22 1.94
N VAL A 45 -8.46 -24.30 1.14
CA VAL A 45 -8.95 -24.00 -0.22
C VAL A 45 -8.37 -24.99 -1.23
N LEU A 46 -9.22 -25.46 -2.16
CA LEU A 46 -8.80 -26.37 -3.22
C LEU A 46 -7.98 -25.65 -4.28
N CYS A 47 -6.83 -26.22 -4.63
CA CYS A 47 -6.02 -25.73 -5.74
C CYS A 47 -6.78 -25.83 -7.07
N VAL A 48 -6.78 -24.74 -7.84
CA VAL A 48 -7.45 -24.68 -9.15
C VAL A 48 -6.94 -25.75 -10.13
N LYS A 49 -5.65 -26.10 -10.06
CA LYS A 49 -4.97 -27.05 -10.95
C LYS A 49 -5.16 -28.51 -10.54
N CYS A 50 -4.80 -28.88 -9.31
CA CYS A 50 -4.77 -30.28 -8.87
C CYS A 50 -5.93 -30.69 -7.95
N LYS A 51 -6.80 -29.75 -7.58
CA LYS A 51 -7.97 -29.96 -6.71
C LYS A 51 -7.65 -30.54 -5.32
N LYS A 52 -6.39 -30.43 -4.87
CA LYS A 52 -6.00 -30.74 -3.48
C LYS A 52 -6.01 -29.47 -2.63
N GLN A 53 -6.32 -29.62 -1.35
CA GLN A 53 -6.09 -28.58 -0.33
C GLN A 53 -4.59 -28.36 -0.14
N GLY A 54 -4.17 -27.25 0.46
CA GLY A 54 -2.76 -26.86 0.60
C GLY A 54 -2.34 -25.69 -0.29
N ILE A 55 -3.20 -24.67 -0.38
CA ILE A 55 -2.80 -23.36 -0.87
C ILE A 55 -2.09 -22.61 0.27
N ASP A 56 -0.97 -21.98 -0.06
CA ASP A 56 -0.13 -21.19 0.85
C ASP A 56 0.18 -19.83 0.20
N ILE A 57 0.40 -18.81 1.03
CA ILE A 57 0.90 -17.50 0.58
C ILE A 57 2.36 -17.36 0.99
N LYS A 58 3.20 -17.03 0.02
CA LYS A 58 4.60 -16.68 0.25
C LYS A 58 4.88 -15.26 -0.20
N PHE A 59 5.87 -14.63 0.41
CA PHE A 59 6.40 -13.38 -0.09
C PHE A 59 7.26 -13.65 -1.33
N GLY A 60 6.93 -12.98 -2.43
CA GLY A 60 7.76 -12.92 -3.62
C GLY A 60 8.82 -11.84 -3.45
N ARG A 61 9.05 -11.06 -4.52
CA ARG A 61 9.96 -9.92 -4.44
C ARG A 61 9.33 -8.77 -3.65
N GLN A 62 10.08 -8.22 -2.69
CA GLN A 62 9.78 -6.90 -2.18
C GLN A 62 10.10 -5.88 -3.28
N ILE A 63 9.06 -5.25 -3.83
CA ILE A 63 9.24 -4.45 -5.04
C ILE A 63 9.75 -3.06 -4.67
N GLN A 64 8.99 -2.34 -3.84
CA GLN A 64 9.37 -1.02 -3.36
C GLN A 64 8.45 -0.58 -2.21
N GLY A 65 9.02 -0.27 -1.05
CA GLY A 65 8.20 0.23 0.06
C GLY A 65 7.21 -0.81 0.56
N LEU A 66 5.94 -0.40 0.65
CA LEU A 66 4.78 -1.24 0.96
C LEU A 66 4.25 -2.02 -0.26
N ALA A 67 4.80 -1.81 -1.46
CA ALA A 67 4.45 -2.57 -2.64
C ALA A 67 5.18 -3.92 -2.63
N THR A 68 4.41 -4.99 -2.53
CA THR A 68 4.93 -6.33 -2.30
C THR A 68 4.23 -7.33 -3.22
N GLU A 69 5.03 -8.23 -3.79
CA GLU A 69 4.54 -9.39 -4.53
C GLU A 69 4.19 -10.50 -3.53
N LEU A 70 2.95 -11.00 -3.61
CA LEU A 70 2.50 -12.20 -2.93
C LEU A 70 2.47 -13.34 -3.94
N LEU A 71 2.88 -14.53 -3.51
CA LEU A 71 2.86 -15.73 -4.34
C LEU A 71 1.84 -16.70 -3.75
N ILE A 72 0.78 -16.98 -4.52
CA ILE A 72 -0.14 -18.07 -4.20
C ILE A 72 0.49 -19.37 -4.69
N CYS A 73 0.82 -20.25 -3.75
CA CYS A 73 1.52 -21.50 -4.00
C CYS A 73 0.60 -22.69 -3.72
N CYS A 74 0.71 -23.77 -4.50
CA CYS A 74 0.14 -25.07 -4.15
C CYS A 74 1.26 -26.03 -3.74
N GLU A 75 1.16 -26.61 -2.55
CA GLU A 75 2.13 -27.55 -1.99
C GLU A 75 2.24 -28.87 -2.80
N PHE A 76 1.24 -29.20 -3.62
CA PHE A 76 1.13 -30.51 -4.27
C PHE A 76 1.49 -30.55 -5.76
N CYS A 77 1.27 -29.46 -6.50
CA CYS A 77 1.42 -29.46 -7.96
C CYS A 77 2.35 -28.36 -8.49
N GLY A 78 3.03 -27.65 -7.59
CA GLY A 78 3.97 -26.58 -7.92
C GLY A 78 3.33 -25.38 -8.62
N LEU A 79 2.01 -25.18 -8.47
CA LEU A 79 1.38 -23.94 -8.94
C LEU A 79 2.00 -22.77 -8.16
N ILE A 80 2.47 -21.75 -8.86
CA ILE A 80 2.93 -20.48 -8.30
C ILE A 80 2.27 -19.37 -9.11
N GLN A 81 1.41 -18.58 -8.46
CA GLN A 81 0.74 -17.46 -9.08
C GLN A 81 1.15 -16.15 -8.38
N PRO A 82 1.90 -15.25 -9.04
CA PRO A 82 2.24 -13.96 -8.47
C PRO A 82 1.02 -13.02 -8.48
N LEU A 83 0.90 -12.24 -7.42
CA LEU A 83 -0.09 -11.19 -7.22
C LEU A 83 0.60 -9.95 -6.64
N LEU A 84 0.21 -8.78 -7.10
CA LEU A 84 0.68 -7.51 -6.55
C LEU A 84 -0.38 -6.92 -5.62
N ASN A 85 0.02 -6.48 -4.42
CA ASN A 85 -0.90 -5.89 -3.44
C ASN A 85 -1.34 -4.44 -3.75
N THR A 86 -0.94 -3.90 -4.91
CA THR A 86 -1.15 -2.50 -5.27
C THR A 86 -1.21 -2.35 -6.77
N ARG A 87 -1.85 -1.27 -7.24
CA ARG A 87 -1.78 -0.85 -8.64
C ARG A 87 -0.72 0.23 -8.83
N PHE A 88 -0.41 0.53 -10.09
CA PHE A 88 0.33 1.73 -10.44
C PHE A 88 -0.62 2.93 -10.51
N THR A 89 -0.14 4.07 -10.04
CA THR A 89 -0.74 5.38 -10.28
C THR A 89 0.27 6.27 -11.02
N ASN A 90 -0.24 7.10 -11.93
CA ASN A 90 0.55 8.12 -12.58
C ASN A 90 0.53 9.36 -11.69
N THR A 91 1.69 9.89 -11.35
CA THR A 91 1.82 11.14 -10.59
C THR A 91 2.89 12.02 -11.18
N VAL A 92 2.77 13.32 -10.99
CA VAL A 92 3.76 14.30 -11.43
C VAL A 92 4.69 14.59 -10.27
N VAL A 93 5.97 14.25 -10.41
CA VAL A 93 7.02 14.60 -9.44
C VAL A 93 8.05 15.48 -10.16
N ASN A 94 8.31 16.68 -9.65
CA ASN A 94 9.21 17.65 -10.28
C ASN A 94 8.90 17.91 -11.77
N LYS A 95 7.61 18.06 -12.12
CA LYS A 95 7.13 18.26 -13.50
C LYS A 95 7.43 17.10 -14.45
N LYS A 96 7.68 15.89 -13.94
CA LYS A 96 7.87 14.67 -14.72
C LYS A 96 6.84 13.63 -14.33
N ASP A 97 6.22 13.03 -15.34
CA ASP A 97 5.35 11.87 -15.14
C ASP A 97 6.17 10.72 -14.58
N THR A 98 5.75 10.25 -13.42
CA THR A 98 6.40 9.17 -12.69
C THR A 98 5.33 8.16 -12.32
N LYS A 99 5.60 6.88 -12.65
CA LYS A 99 4.76 5.77 -12.19
C LYS A 99 5.15 5.44 -10.76
N MET A 100 4.16 5.39 -9.88
CA MET A 100 4.36 5.08 -8.47
C MET A 100 3.36 4.02 -8.03
N TYR A 101 3.75 3.23 -7.04
CA TYR A 101 2.83 2.28 -6.43
C TYR A 101 1.81 3.05 -5.59
N GLU A 102 0.54 2.79 -5.87
CA GLU A 102 -0.57 3.46 -5.22
C GLU A 102 -0.48 3.37 -3.69
N VAL A 103 -0.22 2.18 -3.14
CA VAL A 103 -0.09 1.96 -1.67
C VAL A 103 0.96 2.89 -1.03
N ASN A 104 2.06 3.15 -1.73
CA ASN A 104 3.12 4.04 -1.25
C ASN A 104 2.69 5.50 -1.32
N THR A 105 1.98 5.88 -2.39
CA THR A 105 1.38 7.21 -2.53
C THR A 105 0.36 7.46 -1.42
N ARG A 106 -0.54 6.50 -1.16
CA ARG A 106 -1.52 6.57 -0.07
C ARG A 106 -0.86 6.73 1.29
N ASN A 107 0.18 5.94 1.59
CA ASN A 107 0.92 6.07 2.85
C ASN A 107 1.58 7.45 2.99
N ALA A 108 2.19 7.97 1.91
CA ALA A 108 2.81 9.29 1.96
C ALA A 108 1.80 10.42 2.19
N TYR A 109 0.63 10.36 1.54
CA TYR A 109 -0.44 11.32 1.75
C TYR A 109 -1.09 11.19 3.14
N ALA A 110 -1.30 9.97 3.63
CA ALA A 110 -1.80 9.72 4.98
C ALA A 110 -0.89 10.33 6.05
N MET A 111 0.43 10.19 5.91
CA MET A 111 1.37 10.83 6.84
C MET A 111 1.33 12.36 6.73
N ARG A 112 1.26 12.90 5.50
CA ARG A 112 1.18 14.35 5.26
C ARG A 112 -0.11 14.97 5.79
N SER A 113 -1.25 14.30 5.69
CA SER A 113 -2.54 14.80 6.18
C SER A 113 -2.53 15.00 7.69
N VAL A 114 -1.80 14.17 8.42
CA VAL A 114 -1.58 14.31 9.88
C VAL A 114 -0.34 15.14 10.23
N GLY A 115 0.27 15.85 9.26
CA GLY A 115 1.41 16.73 9.49
C GLY A 115 2.73 15.99 9.77
N LYS A 116 2.83 14.71 9.37
CA LYS A 116 4.00 13.86 9.56
C LYS A 116 4.69 13.54 8.23
N GLY A 117 5.99 13.24 8.30
CA GLY A 117 6.83 12.93 7.15
C GLY A 117 7.33 11.49 7.12
N GLU A 118 8.32 11.23 6.27
CA GLU A 118 8.91 9.91 6.07
C GLU A 118 9.37 9.22 7.36
N ALA A 119 9.96 9.98 8.30
CA ALA A 119 10.43 9.42 9.57
C ALA A 119 9.29 8.78 10.37
N ALA A 120 8.12 9.42 10.42
CA ALA A 120 6.95 8.86 11.08
C ALA A 120 6.38 7.67 10.32
N ALA A 121 6.42 7.71 8.98
CA ALA A 121 6.01 6.58 8.14
C ALA A 121 6.85 5.33 8.45
N LYS A 122 8.17 5.49 8.63
CA LYS A 122 9.08 4.40 9.00
C LYS A 122 8.76 3.83 10.38
N VAL A 123 8.52 4.70 11.36
CA VAL A 123 8.11 4.28 12.71
C VAL A 123 6.78 3.54 12.66
N PHE A 124 5.77 4.08 11.95
CA PHE A 124 4.48 3.44 11.78
C PHE A 124 4.62 2.04 11.16
N CYS A 125 5.37 1.91 10.06
CA CYS A 125 5.57 0.61 9.42
C CYS A 125 6.31 -0.36 10.35
N GLY A 126 7.33 0.10 11.09
CA GLY A 126 8.03 -0.73 12.06
C GLY A 126 7.14 -1.23 13.20
N VAL A 127 6.32 -0.35 13.79
CA VAL A 127 5.39 -0.70 14.87
C VAL A 127 4.29 -1.66 14.39
N MET A 128 3.80 -1.47 13.16
CA MET A 128 2.77 -2.32 12.57
C MET A 128 3.32 -3.60 11.92
N ASN A 129 4.63 -3.88 12.05
CA ASN A 129 5.30 -5.01 11.39
C ASN A 129 5.08 -5.06 9.86
N LEU A 130 5.08 -3.88 9.23
CA LEU A 130 4.96 -3.70 7.78
C LEU A 130 6.33 -3.51 7.14
N PRO A 131 6.49 -3.80 5.84
CA PRO A 131 7.69 -3.44 5.09
C PRO A 131 8.01 -1.95 5.25
N PRO A 132 9.30 -1.56 5.28
CA PRO A 132 9.65 -0.14 5.37
C PRO A 132 9.04 0.63 4.19
N PRO A 133 8.53 1.85 4.41
CA PRO A 133 8.01 2.67 3.34
C PRO A 133 9.16 3.04 2.39
N PRO A 134 8.86 3.37 1.13
CA PRO A 134 9.93 3.61 0.17
C PRO A 134 10.65 4.91 0.48
N VAL A 135 11.97 4.91 0.27
CA VAL A 135 12.78 6.13 0.31
C VAL A 135 12.48 6.92 -0.95
N LEU A 136 11.58 7.90 -0.87
CA LEU A 136 11.14 8.63 -2.05
C LEU A 136 10.96 10.12 -1.80
N ARG A 137 11.34 10.91 -2.81
CA ARG A 137 11.02 12.34 -3.00
C ARG A 137 9.51 12.64 -3.01
N VAL A 138 8.66 11.65 -2.78
CA VAL A 138 7.24 11.80 -2.49
C VAL A 138 7.02 12.43 -1.13
N PHE A 139 8.01 12.43 -0.23
CA PHE A 139 7.97 13.20 1.02
C PHE A 139 8.67 14.56 0.92
N ALA A 140 9.37 14.85 -0.18
CA ALA A 140 10.08 16.12 -0.33
C ALA A 140 9.05 17.26 -0.35
N CYS A 141 9.21 18.19 0.60
CA CYS A 141 8.53 19.47 0.56
C CYS A 141 9.11 20.23 -0.66
N ASN A 142 8.25 20.78 -1.52
CA ASN A 142 8.70 21.83 -2.43
C ASN A 142 9.33 22.90 -1.53
N LYS A 143 10.64 23.12 -1.69
CA LYS A 143 11.32 24.29 -1.13
C LYS A 143 10.91 25.50 -1.96
#